data_AF-A0A7C3VDD8-F1
#
_entry.id   AF-A0A7C3VDD8-F1
#
_cell.length_a   1.000
_cell.length_b   1.000
_cell.length_c   1.000
_cell.angle_alpha   90.00
_cell.angle_beta   90.00
_cell.angle_gamma   90.00
#
_symmetry.space_group_name_H-M   'P 1'
#
loop_
_entity.id
_entity.type
_entity.pdbx_description
1 polymer ?
#
loop_
_entity_poly.entity_id
_entity_poly.type
_entity_poly.pdbx_seq_one_letter_code
_entity_poly.pdbx_strand_id
1 'polypeptide(L)'
;MRRGQISIEYVSTYSWSLLAVTVIIGAIIYFGVLEPERFVPEECRFPSGLHCIDYQADTSGIVIVIENSLGFNIINMGVNINGSNCVTNATGPASLLNGAQGTYSFTCTPLRGKFMGLLDVTYTSQPTLQPHRKHGAITVSVA
;
A
#
# COMPACT_ATOMS: atom_id res chain seq x y z
N MET A 1 12.82 -45.92 34.96
CA MET A 1 12.52 -44.48 35.04
C MET A 1 13.81 -43.65 35.20
N ARG A 2 14.71 -43.63 34.20
CA ARG A 2 16.04 -42.98 34.30
C ARG A 2 16.36 -41.95 33.20
N ARG A 3 15.44 -41.75 32.23
CA ARG A 3 15.66 -40.88 31.07
C ARG A 3 15.12 -39.45 31.22
N GLY A 4 14.21 -39.22 32.17
CA GLY A 4 13.60 -37.89 32.41
C GLY A 4 14.36 -36.99 33.38
N GLN A 5 15.18 -37.55 34.28
CA GLN A 5 15.93 -36.75 35.28
C GLN A 5 17.09 -35.96 34.67
N ILE A 6 17.65 -36.42 33.56
CA ILE A 6 18.76 -35.73 32.89
C ILE A 6 18.25 -34.52 32.11
N SER A 7 17.10 -34.64 31.44
CA SER A 7 16.52 -33.54 30.64
C SER A 7 16.15 -32.30 31.46
N ILE A 8 15.77 -32.47 32.73
CA ILE A 8 15.37 -31.34 33.59
C ILE A 8 16.56 -30.49 34.06
N GLU A 9 17.73 -31.11 34.24
CA GLU A 9 18.96 -30.43 34.66
C GLU A 9 19.55 -29.58 33.52
N TYR A 10 19.45 -30.07 32.28
CA TYR A 10 19.81 -29.28 31.11
C TYR A 10 18.83 -28.12 30.88
N VAL A 11 17.51 -28.34 31.02
CA VAL A 11 16.53 -27.26 30.84
C VAL A 11 16.73 -26.13 31.85
N SER A 12 16.95 -26.43 33.14
CA SER A 12 17.12 -25.40 34.18
C SER A 12 18.36 -24.52 33.97
N THR A 13 19.44 -25.07 33.40
CA THR A 13 20.69 -24.33 33.15
C THR A 13 20.58 -23.39 31.95
N TYR A 14 19.69 -23.66 31.00
CA TYR A 14 19.42 -22.76 29.87
C TYR A 14 18.20 -21.86 30.12
N SER A 15 17.41 -22.09 31.17
CA SER A 15 16.25 -21.24 31.50
C SER A 15 16.63 -19.78 31.75
N TRP A 16 17.79 -19.52 32.39
CA TRP A 16 18.22 -18.15 32.63
C TRP A 16 18.61 -17.42 31.33
N SER A 17 19.22 -18.13 30.38
CA SER A 17 19.55 -17.55 29.08
C SER A 17 18.30 -17.34 28.22
N LEU A 18 17.33 -18.25 28.29
CA LEU A 18 16.03 -18.08 27.64
C LEU A 18 15.27 -16.86 28.19
N LEU A 19 15.30 -16.65 29.51
CA LEU A 19 14.69 -15.49 30.16
C LEU A 19 15.36 -14.19 29.69
N ALA A 20 16.70 -14.15 29.70
CA ALA A 20 17.44 -12.98 29.22
C ALA A 20 17.12 -12.63 27.75
N VAL A 21 17.06 -13.64 26.87
CA VAL A 21 16.68 -13.44 25.45
C VAL A 21 15.24 -12.91 25.33
N THR A 22 14.30 -13.44 26.12
CA THR A 22 12.90 -13.00 26.08
C THR A 22 12.76 -11.55 26.54
N VAL A 23 13.50 -11.13 27.56
CA VAL A 23 13.53 -9.73 28.03
C VAL A 23 14.10 -8.81 26.96
N ILE A 24 15.15 -9.22 26.26
CA ILE A 24 15.74 -8.43 25.17
C ILE A 24 14.75 -8.29 24.01
N ILE A 25 14.09 -9.37 23.58
CA ILE A 25 13.06 -9.32 22.52
C ILE A 25 11.91 -8.42 22.96
N GLY A 26 11.46 -8.54 24.21
CA GLY A 26 10.43 -7.67 24.79
C GLY A 26 10.83 -6.19 24.77
N ALA A 27 12.08 -5.88 25.10
CA ALA A 27 12.60 -4.51 25.04
C ALA A 27 12.67 -3.98 23.59
N ILE A 28 13.08 -4.80 22.63
CA ILE A 28 13.13 -4.42 21.21
C ILE A 28 11.73 -4.13 20.66
N ILE A 29 10.72 -4.93 21.05
CA ILE A 29 9.31 -4.69 20.69
C ILE A 29 8.81 -3.41 21.38
N TYR A 30 9.12 -3.21 22.66
CA TYR A 30 8.71 -2.03 23.42
C TYR A 30 9.27 -0.72 22.84
N PHE A 31 10.51 -0.72 22.36
CA PHE A 31 11.12 0.46 21.73
C PHE A 31 10.64 0.69 20.28
N GLY A 32 9.75 -0.15 19.73
CA GLY A 32 9.20 0.05 18.40
C GLY A 32 10.23 -0.08 17.26
N VAL A 33 11.41 -0.67 17.53
CA VAL A 33 12.45 -0.90 16.51
C VAL A 33 11.96 -1.86 15.43
N LEU A 34 10.99 -2.72 15.78
CA LEU A 34 10.28 -3.62 14.88
C LEU A 34 8.90 -3.08 14.48
N GLU A 35 8.76 -1.78 14.22
CA GLU A 35 7.59 -1.24 13.54
C GLU A 35 7.81 -1.33 12.02
N PRO A 36 7.46 -2.45 11.35
CA PRO A 36 7.63 -2.61 9.90
C PRO A 36 6.88 -1.53 9.12
N GLU A 37 5.82 -0.97 9.72
CA GLU A 37 5.04 0.10 9.14
C GLU A 37 5.90 1.34 8.83
N ARG A 38 6.91 1.70 9.65
CA ARG A 38 7.77 2.85 9.36
C ARG A 38 8.67 2.64 8.14
N PHE A 39 9.01 1.39 7.84
CA PHE A 39 9.95 1.05 6.78
C PHE A 39 9.30 0.89 5.41
N VAL A 40 7.97 0.85 5.32
CA VAL A 40 7.31 0.88 4.01
C VAL A 40 7.34 2.32 3.48
N PRO A 41 8.13 2.60 2.43
CA PRO A 41 8.13 3.91 1.83
C PRO A 41 6.75 4.21 1.27
N GLU A 42 6.39 5.48 1.29
CA GLU A 42 5.22 5.92 0.55
C GLU A 42 5.52 5.79 -0.94
N GLU A 43 4.63 5.11 -1.64
CA GLU A 43 4.78 4.89 -3.07
C GLU A 43 3.42 4.71 -3.74
N CYS A 44 3.27 5.33 -4.90
CA CYS A 44 2.17 5.09 -5.82
C CYS A 44 2.76 4.52 -7.12
N ARG A 45 2.56 3.22 -7.36
CA ARG A 45 3.13 2.53 -8.52
C ARG A 45 2.03 2.08 -9.47
N PHE A 46 2.24 2.42 -10.74
CA PHE A 46 1.45 1.91 -11.85
C PHE A 46 2.35 1.17 -12.84
N PRO A 47 1.77 0.24 -13.63
CA PRO A 47 2.50 -0.44 -14.68
C PRO A 47 2.80 0.53 -15.83
N SER A 48 3.72 0.15 -16.71
CA SER A 48 4.21 0.99 -17.80
C SER A 48 3.08 1.65 -18.61
N GLY A 49 3.25 2.95 -18.87
CA GLY A 49 2.32 3.79 -19.62
C GLY A 49 1.43 4.70 -18.78
N LEU A 50 1.26 4.42 -17.50
CA LEU A 50 0.63 5.33 -16.55
C LEU A 50 1.62 5.64 -15.43
N HIS A 51 1.82 6.91 -15.14
CA HIS A 51 2.69 7.34 -14.04
C HIS A 51 1.88 8.04 -12.97
N CYS A 52 2.13 7.68 -11.71
CA CYS A 52 1.66 8.46 -10.58
C CYS A 52 2.70 9.54 -10.31
N ILE A 53 2.36 10.81 -10.55
CA ILE A 53 3.28 11.93 -10.32
C ILE A 53 3.25 12.32 -8.86
N ASP A 54 2.05 12.39 -8.31
CA ASP A 54 1.83 12.87 -6.96
C ASP A 54 0.67 12.12 -6.32
N TYR A 55 0.70 12.03 -5.00
CA TYR A 55 -0.33 11.39 -4.20
C TYR A 55 -0.31 11.96 -2.78
N GLN A 56 -1.50 12.17 -2.23
CA GLN A 56 -1.68 12.69 -0.89
C GLN A 56 -2.87 11.99 -0.23
N ALA A 57 -2.75 11.66 1.05
CA ALA A 57 -3.87 11.17 1.85
C ALA A 57 -4.19 12.15 2.98
N ASP A 58 -5.47 12.47 3.10
CA ASP A 58 -6.08 13.18 4.21
C ASP A 58 -7.04 12.21 4.93
N THR A 59 -7.41 12.58 6.14
CA THR A 59 -8.41 11.91 6.98
C THR A 59 -9.68 11.58 6.21
N SER A 60 -10.16 12.46 5.32
CA SER A 60 -11.40 12.27 4.56
C SER A 60 -11.24 11.70 3.15
N GLY A 61 -10.02 11.49 2.65
CA GLY A 61 -9.85 11.06 1.26
C GLY A 61 -8.41 11.00 0.77
N ILE A 62 -8.23 10.36 -0.38
CA ILE A 62 -6.94 10.18 -1.05
C ILE A 62 -7.01 10.87 -2.39
N VAL A 63 -6.03 11.71 -2.71
CA VAL A 63 -5.89 12.37 -4.00
C VAL A 63 -4.66 11.81 -4.69
N ILE A 64 -4.79 11.42 -5.95
CA ILE A 64 -3.68 10.96 -6.79
C ILE A 64 -3.67 11.73 -8.10
N VAL A 65 -2.47 12.00 -8.62
CA VAL A 65 -2.26 12.63 -9.92
C VAL A 65 -1.63 11.60 -10.85
N ILE A 66 -2.37 11.24 -11.89
CA ILE A 66 -1.94 10.25 -12.89
C ILE A 66 -1.61 10.97 -14.20
N GLU A 67 -0.46 10.66 -14.78
CA GLU A 67 -0.05 11.07 -16.11
C GLU A 67 -0.17 9.92 -17.10
N ASN A 68 -0.66 10.24 -18.29
CA ASN A 68 -0.69 9.31 -19.41
C ASN A 68 0.60 9.41 -20.24
N SER A 69 1.42 8.36 -20.19
CA SER A 69 2.65 8.23 -20.99
C SER A 69 2.58 7.09 -22.02
N LEU A 70 1.37 6.61 -22.38
CA LEU A 70 1.20 5.49 -23.32
C LEU A 70 1.54 5.82 -24.78
N GLY A 71 1.75 7.10 -25.13
CA GLY A 71 1.97 7.54 -26.51
C GLY A 71 0.69 7.75 -27.31
N PHE A 72 -0.48 7.60 -26.70
CA PHE A 72 -1.79 7.82 -27.31
C PHE A 72 -2.82 8.32 -26.29
N ASN A 73 -3.91 8.89 -26.79
CA ASN A 73 -4.97 9.42 -25.94
C ASN A 73 -5.83 8.27 -25.37
N ILE A 74 -6.26 8.48 -24.12
CA ILE A 74 -7.09 7.56 -23.37
C ILE A 74 -8.49 8.16 -23.18
N ILE A 75 -9.52 7.34 -23.33
CA ILE A 75 -10.92 7.69 -23.04
C ILE A 75 -11.55 6.65 -22.10
N ASN A 76 -12.68 7.01 -21.49
CA ASN A 76 -13.41 6.18 -20.53
C ASN A 76 -12.52 5.65 -19.40
N MET A 77 -11.69 6.54 -18.82
CA MET A 77 -10.80 6.21 -17.72
C MET A 77 -11.60 6.14 -16.41
N GLY A 78 -11.46 5.03 -15.71
CA GLY A 78 -11.96 4.81 -14.36
C GLY A 78 -10.82 4.31 -13.49
N VAL A 79 -10.68 4.88 -12.29
CA VAL A 79 -9.72 4.41 -11.30
C VAL A 79 -10.50 3.90 -10.11
N ASN A 80 -10.26 2.64 -9.76
CA ASN A 80 -10.88 1.98 -8.64
C ASN A 80 -9.84 1.66 -7.55
N ILE A 81 -10.24 1.75 -6.28
CA ILE A 81 -9.39 1.35 -5.16
C ILE A 81 -10.03 0.17 -4.42
N ASN A 82 -9.27 -0.93 -4.33
CA ASN A 82 -9.65 -2.07 -3.51
C ASN A 82 -9.03 -1.88 -2.12
N GLY A 83 -9.76 -1.15 -1.26
CA GLY A 83 -9.43 -0.93 0.14
C GLY A 83 -10.71 -0.73 0.96
N SER A 84 -10.79 -1.30 2.16
CA SER A 84 -12.04 -1.43 2.93
C SER A 84 -12.64 -0.12 3.47
N ASN A 85 -12.00 1.03 3.25
CA ASN A 85 -12.34 2.30 3.90
C ASN A 85 -12.60 3.45 2.91
N CYS A 86 -12.53 3.20 1.60
CA CYS A 86 -12.69 4.22 0.57
C CYS A 86 -13.82 3.89 -0.40
N VAL A 87 -14.42 4.92 -1.01
CA VAL A 87 -15.28 4.74 -2.17
C VAL A 87 -14.46 4.10 -3.28
N THR A 88 -15.03 3.06 -3.88
CA THR A 88 -14.38 2.25 -4.90
C THR A 88 -13.93 3.10 -6.07
N ASN A 89 -14.80 3.95 -6.62
CA ASN A 89 -14.48 4.75 -7.80
C ASN A 89 -13.96 6.16 -7.47
N ALA A 90 -12.85 6.54 -8.10
CA ALA A 90 -12.33 7.90 -8.02
C ALA A 90 -13.18 8.89 -8.83
N THR A 91 -13.23 10.14 -8.36
CA THR A 91 -13.77 11.26 -9.14
C THR A 91 -12.63 11.93 -9.88
N GLY A 92 -12.74 12.06 -11.21
CA GLY A 92 -11.71 12.68 -12.04
C GLY A 92 -12.09 12.73 -13.52
N PRO A 93 -11.21 13.23 -14.40
CA PRO A 93 -11.46 13.31 -15.82
C PRO A 93 -11.57 11.91 -16.45
N ALA A 94 -12.60 11.71 -17.29
CA ALA A 94 -12.84 10.45 -17.99
C ALA A 94 -11.94 10.27 -19.23
N SER A 95 -11.16 11.27 -19.61
CA SER A 95 -10.25 11.22 -20.76
C SER A 95 -8.95 11.96 -20.46
N LEU A 96 -7.82 11.35 -20.83
CA LEU A 96 -6.47 11.94 -20.70
C LEU A 96 -5.79 11.93 -22.07
N LEU A 97 -5.32 13.10 -22.49
CA LEU A 97 -4.46 13.20 -23.67
C LEU A 97 -3.07 12.60 -23.37
N ASN A 98 -2.33 12.23 -24.40
CA ASN A 98 -0.95 11.80 -24.24
C ASN A 98 -0.10 12.94 -23.63
N GLY A 99 0.61 12.64 -22.54
CA GLY A 99 1.40 13.60 -21.75
C GLY A 99 0.57 14.50 -20.83
N ALA A 100 -0.76 14.36 -20.79
CA ALA A 100 -1.59 15.12 -19.88
C ALA A 100 -1.74 14.41 -18.52
N GLN A 101 -1.99 15.21 -17.50
CA GLN A 101 -2.16 14.79 -16.12
C GLN A 101 -3.62 14.91 -15.70
N GLY A 102 -4.10 13.97 -14.92
CA GLY A 102 -5.44 13.94 -14.35
C GLY A 102 -5.38 13.75 -12.84
N THR A 103 -6.12 14.58 -12.13
CA THR A 103 -6.31 14.44 -10.68
C THR A 103 -7.51 13.56 -10.42
N TYR A 104 -7.32 12.54 -9.59
CA TYR A 104 -8.34 11.60 -9.16
C TYR A 104 -8.44 11.63 -7.64
N SER A 105 -9.63 11.93 -7.13
CA SER A 105 -9.91 11.98 -5.70
C SER A 105 -10.83 10.83 -5.27
N PHE A 106 -10.42 10.11 -4.25
CA PHE A 106 -11.23 9.12 -3.53
C PHE A 106 -11.74 9.75 -2.24
N THR A 107 -13.03 9.63 -1.99
CA THR A 107 -13.60 9.93 -0.67
C THR A 107 -13.47 8.68 0.19
N CYS A 108 -12.94 8.85 1.41
CA CYS A 108 -12.74 7.75 2.33
C CYS A 108 -13.42 8.05 3.66
N THR A 109 -13.91 6.99 4.31
CA THR A 109 -14.21 7.03 5.74
C THR A 109 -12.91 7.28 6.52
N PRO A 110 -12.98 7.93 7.71
CA PRO A 110 -11.83 8.52 8.36
C PRO A 110 -10.62 7.58 8.42
N LEU A 111 -9.60 7.89 7.63
CA LEU A 111 -8.36 7.15 7.58
C LEU A 111 -7.46 7.58 8.75
N ARG A 112 -6.71 6.63 9.31
CA ARG A 112 -5.71 6.87 10.36
C ARG A 112 -4.48 6.02 10.10
N GLY A 113 -3.30 6.59 10.28
CA GLY A 113 -2.03 5.88 10.10
C GLY A 113 -1.68 5.67 8.62
N LYS A 114 -1.09 4.52 8.28
CA LYS A 114 -0.72 4.18 6.90
C LYS A 114 -1.87 3.49 6.17
N PHE A 115 -2.16 3.95 4.97
CA PHE A 115 -3.08 3.31 4.05
C PHE A 115 -2.31 2.55 2.97
N MET A 116 -2.65 1.28 2.78
CA MET A 116 -2.13 0.43 1.71
C MET A 116 -3.32 -0.12 0.92
N GLY A 117 -3.32 0.08 -0.39
CA GLY A 117 -4.42 -0.33 -1.25
C GLY A 117 -3.96 -0.74 -2.64
N LEU A 118 -4.75 -1.61 -3.28
CA LEU A 118 -4.56 -1.95 -4.70
C LEU A 118 -5.41 -1.01 -5.54
N LEU A 119 -4.80 -0.40 -6.56
CA LEU A 119 -5.45 0.48 -7.52
C LEU A 119 -5.72 -0.29 -8.81
N ASP A 120 -6.92 -0.18 -9.34
CA ASP A 120 -7.32 -0.78 -10.60
C ASP A 120 -7.70 0.34 -11.57
N VAL A 121 -6.92 0.54 -12.62
CA VAL A 121 -7.23 1.52 -13.66
C VAL A 121 -7.83 0.77 -14.84
N THR A 122 -9.05 1.14 -15.20
CA THR A 122 -9.71 0.73 -16.44
C THR A 122 -9.72 1.88 -17.42
N TYR A 123 -9.35 1.63 -18.67
CA TYR A 123 -9.38 2.66 -19.69
C TYR A 123 -9.56 2.10 -21.09
N THR A 124 -10.01 2.91 -22.04
CA THR A 124 -10.12 2.56 -23.45
C THR A 124 -9.12 3.38 -24.25
N SER A 125 -8.32 2.70 -25.08
CA SER A 125 -7.41 3.35 -26.02
C SER A 125 -8.23 4.05 -27.12
N GLN A 126 -7.95 5.32 -27.40
CA GLN A 126 -8.61 6.00 -28.51
C GLN A 126 -8.31 5.38 -29.89
N PRO A 127 -7.08 4.91 -30.23
CA PRO A 127 -6.79 4.38 -31.55
C PRO A 127 -7.33 2.96 -31.81
N THR A 128 -7.38 2.10 -30.78
CA THR A 128 -7.84 0.70 -30.96
C THR A 128 -9.23 0.44 -30.39
N LEU A 129 -9.81 1.40 -29.67
CA LEU A 129 -11.12 1.30 -29.00
C LEU A 129 -11.24 0.08 -28.08
N GLN A 130 -10.10 -0.46 -27.62
CA GLN A 130 -10.06 -1.68 -26.83
C GLN A 130 -9.99 -1.33 -25.34
N PRO A 131 -10.80 -1.96 -24.48
CA PRO A 131 -10.71 -1.76 -23.04
C PRO A 131 -9.47 -2.46 -22.49
N HIS A 132 -8.75 -1.76 -21.64
CA HIS A 132 -7.59 -2.23 -20.91
C HIS A 132 -7.81 -2.06 -19.42
N ARG A 133 -7.25 -3.00 -18.65
CA ARG A 133 -7.24 -2.96 -17.19
C ARG A 133 -5.80 -3.11 -16.72
N LYS A 134 -5.40 -2.22 -15.81
CA LYS A 134 -4.06 -2.18 -15.23
C LYS A 134 -4.17 -2.16 -13.72
N HIS A 135 -3.27 -2.88 -13.07
CA HIS A 135 -3.20 -2.97 -11.62
C HIS A 135 -2.02 -2.14 -11.13
N GLY A 136 -2.27 -1.24 -10.21
CA GLY A 136 -1.28 -0.48 -9.46
C GLY A 136 -1.41 -0.75 -7.96
N ALA A 137 -0.51 -0.18 -7.20
CA ALA A 137 -0.53 -0.21 -5.74
C ALA A 137 -0.22 1.18 -5.21
N ILE A 138 -0.86 1.54 -4.11
CA ILE A 138 -0.57 2.77 -3.38
C ILE A 138 -0.34 2.47 -1.91
N THR A 139 0.72 3.06 -1.38
CA THR A 139 1.02 3.14 0.04
C THR A 139 1.27 4.59 0.39
N VAL A 140 0.48 5.13 1.31
CA VAL A 140 0.55 6.54 1.71
C VAL A 140 0.23 6.65 3.19
N SER A 141 0.92 7.52 3.92
CA SER A 141 0.56 7.87 5.29
C SER A 141 -0.44 9.03 5.29
N VAL A 142 -1.45 8.91 6.16
CA VAL A 142 -2.44 9.95 6.37
C VAL A 142 -1.80 11.04 7.23
N ALA A 143 -1.80 12.26 6.71
CA ALA A 143 -1.32 13.45 7.42
C ALA A 143 -2.23 13.85 8.60
#